data_AF-A0A453C2J9-F1
#
_entry.id   AF-A0A453C2J9-F1
#
_cell.length_a   1.000
_cell.length_b   1.000
_cell.length_c   1.000
_cell.angle_alpha   90.00
_cell.angle_beta   90.00
_cell.angle_gamma   90.00
#
_symmetry.space_group_name_H-M   'P 1'
#
loop_
_entity.id
_entity.type
_entity.pdbx_description
1 polymer ?
#
loop_
_entity_poly.entity_id
_entity_poly.type
_entity_poly.pdbx_seq_one_letter_code
_entity_poly.pdbx_strand_id
1 'polypeptide(L)'
;MAEDAGSRIEVANLLSLGEDLVGVLLGSKDGEALAQACDGARMLRSACCSDSGDLELQVKAVSAELDNLDRQRASIEERKDAVKKKEKDMLKAQSMLSMCVSVTNIMPDFEDQEKISGYIVDKNRKKLDKFEFEKTMSPVEIGDKLWKMI
;
A
#
# COMPACT_ATOMS: atom_id res chain seq x y z
N MET A 1 -76.27 -28.93 -60.21
CA MET A 1 -75.17 -29.85 -59.82
C MET A 1 -73.89 -29.31 -60.45
N ALA A 2 -72.82 -29.34 -59.67
CA ALA A 2 -71.51 -28.72 -59.94
C ALA A 2 -70.66 -29.53 -60.93
N GLU A 3 -69.74 -28.86 -61.63
CA GLU A 3 -68.31 -29.23 -61.87
C GLU A 3 -67.58 -27.93 -62.26
N ASP A 4 -66.81 -27.33 -61.35
CA ASP A 4 -65.35 -27.44 -61.18
C ASP A 4 -64.54 -26.95 -62.40
N ALA A 5 -64.32 -25.63 -62.47
CA ALA A 5 -63.37 -25.02 -63.40
C ALA A 5 -61.98 -24.98 -62.74
N GLY A 6 -61.35 -26.15 -62.64
CA GLY A 6 -59.97 -26.28 -62.20
C GLY A 6 -59.04 -25.42 -63.06
N SER A 7 -58.43 -24.39 -62.46
CA SER A 7 -57.45 -23.54 -63.13
C SER A 7 -56.22 -24.38 -63.48
N ARG A 8 -56.01 -24.68 -64.77
CA ARG A 8 -54.77 -25.35 -65.23
C ARG A 8 -53.62 -24.37 -65.08
N ILE A 9 -52.75 -24.60 -64.10
CA ILE A 9 -51.52 -23.83 -63.92
C ILE A 9 -50.57 -24.17 -65.07
N GLU A 10 -50.12 -23.15 -65.78
CA GLU A 10 -49.14 -23.28 -66.85
C GLU A 10 -47.77 -23.55 -66.23
N VAL A 11 -47.30 -24.80 -66.35
CA VAL A 11 -46.04 -25.28 -65.74
C VAL A 11 -44.85 -24.41 -66.13
N ALA A 12 -44.85 -23.83 -67.34
CA ALA A 12 -43.80 -22.92 -67.80
C ALA A 12 -43.69 -21.65 -66.93
N ASN A 13 -44.82 -21.05 -66.53
CA ASN A 13 -44.80 -19.85 -65.67
C ASN A 13 -44.34 -20.17 -64.26
N LEU A 14 -44.68 -21.36 -63.75
CA LEU A 14 -44.18 -21.85 -62.45
C LEU A 14 -42.66 -22.05 -62.49
N LEU A 15 -42.14 -22.64 -63.56
CA LEU A 15 -40.71 -22.82 -63.76
C LEU A 15 -39.98 -21.48 -63.89
N SER A 16 -40.52 -20.54 -64.67
CA SER A 16 -39.96 -19.18 -64.81
C SER A 16 -39.93 -18.43 -63.47
N LEU A 17 -41.00 -18.50 -62.67
CA LEU A 17 -41.02 -17.89 -61.33
C LEU A 17 -40.00 -18.55 -60.39
N GLY A 18 -39.80 -19.86 -60.52
CA GLY A 18 -38.76 -20.59 -59.81
C GLY A 18 -37.35 -20.13 -60.19
N GLU A 19 -37.09 -19.92 -61.48
CA GLU A 19 -35.82 -19.41 -62.00
C GLU A 19 -35.54 -17.98 -61.53
N ASP A 20 -36.54 -17.09 -61.56
CA ASP A 20 -36.43 -15.72 -61.05
C ASP A 20 -36.14 -15.68 -59.54
N LEU A 21 -36.83 -16.53 -58.76
CA LEU A 21 -36.60 -16.61 -57.32
C LEU A 21 -35.19 -17.13 -57.01
N VAL A 22 -34.71 -18.13 -57.76
CA VAL A 22 -33.33 -18.63 -57.64
C VAL A 22 -32.33 -17.53 -58.02
N GLY A 23 -32.59 -16.75 -59.06
CA GLY A 23 -31.77 -15.61 -59.46
C GLY A 23 -31.69 -14.52 -58.39
N VAL A 24 -32.82 -14.16 -57.77
CA VAL A 24 -32.88 -13.19 -56.66
C VAL A 24 -32.13 -13.70 -55.43
N LEU A 25 -32.30 -14.98 -55.08
CA LEU A 25 -31.64 -15.59 -53.92
C LEU A 25 -30.12 -15.72 -54.13
N LEU A 26 -29.68 -16.08 -55.33
CA LEU A 26 -28.25 -16.19 -55.66
C LEU A 26 -27.59 -14.82 -55.89
N GLY A 27 -28.34 -13.82 -56.34
CA GLY A 27 -27.88 -12.45 -56.51
C GLY A 27 -27.87 -11.63 -55.20
N SER A 28 -28.52 -12.13 -54.14
CA SER A 28 -28.56 -11.47 -52.83
C SER A 28 -27.19 -11.49 -52.18
N LYS A 29 -26.61 -10.29 -52.03
CA LYS A 29 -25.36 -10.06 -51.28
C LYS A 29 -25.57 -10.03 -49.77
N ASP A 30 -26.81 -10.14 -49.30
CA ASP A 30 -27.15 -9.95 -47.89
C ASP A 30 -26.56 -11.06 -47.02
N GLY A 31 -26.49 -12.29 -47.54
CA GLY A 31 -25.86 -13.42 -46.83
C GLY A 31 -24.36 -13.24 -46.64
N GLU A 32 -23.64 -12.76 -47.67
CA GLU A 32 -22.20 -12.49 -47.59
C GLU A 32 -21.90 -11.28 -46.70
N ALA A 33 -22.67 -10.19 -46.85
CA ALA A 33 -22.58 -9.02 -46.00
C ALA A 33 -22.84 -9.37 -44.53
N LEU A 34 -23.82 -10.25 -44.26
CA LEU A 34 -24.12 -10.73 -42.92
C LEU A 34 -22.97 -11.60 -42.37
N ALA A 35 -22.39 -12.48 -43.17
CA ALA A 35 -21.25 -13.30 -42.74
C ALA A 35 -20.03 -12.43 -42.39
N GLN A 36 -19.70 -11.44 -43.23
CA GLN A 36 -18.63 -10.48 -42.99
C GLN A 36 -18.89 -9.65 -41.73
N ALA A 37 -20.13 -9.18 -41.53
CA ALA A 37 -20.52 -8.46 -40.33
C ALA A 37 -20.39 -9.33 -39.06
N CYS A 38 -20.78 -10.62 -39.14
CA CYS A 38 -20.63 -11.57 -38.03
C CYS A 38 -19.16 -11.80 -37.65
N ASP A 39 -18.28 -11.93 -38.64
CA ASP A 39 -16.85 -12.11 -38.41
C ASP A 39 -16.23 -10.85 -37.80
N GLY A 40 -16.59 -9.66 -38.30
CA GLY A 40 -16.19 -8.39 -37.70
C GLY A 40 -16.65 -8.26 -36.24
N ALA A 41 -17.91 -8.59 -35.96
CA ALA A 41 -18.45 -8.58 -34.60
C ALA A 41 -17.71 -9.58 -33.67
N ARG A 42 -17.30 -10.74 -34.18
CA ARG A 42 -16.52 -11.73 -33.41
C ARG A 42 -15.13 -11.21 -33.07
N MET A 43 -14.43 -10.57 -34.01
CA MET A 43 -13.12 -9.98 -33.77
C MET A 43 -13.20 -8.85 -32.74
N LEU A 44 -14.15 -7.93 -32.88
CA LEU A 44 -14.36 -6.84 -31.93
C LEU A 44 -14.66 -7.38 -30.53
N ARG A 45 -15.54 -8.37 -30.43
CA ARG A 45 -15.83 -9.01 -29.14
C ARG A 45 -14.59 -9.62 -28.51
N SER A 46 -13.77 -10.33 -29.29
CA SER A 46 -12.53 -10.93 -28.80
C SER A 46 -11.55 -9.88 -28.28
N ALA A 47 -11.37 -8.79 -29.02
CA ALA A 47 -10.52 -7.67 -28.61
C ALA A 47 -11.04 -7.04 -27.31
N CYS A 48 -12.33 -6.69 -27.25
CA CYS A 48 -12.94 -6.13 -26.04
C CYS A 48 -12.83 -7.06 -24.82
N CYS A 49 -12.99 -8.37 -25.01
CA CYS A 49 -12.81 -9.34 -23.92
C CYS A 49 -11.35 -9.38 -23.42
N SER A 50 -10.38 -9.30 -24.33
CA SER A 50 -8.96 -9.22 -23.97
C SER A 50 -8.66 -7.94 -23.19
N ASP A 51 -9.05 -6.79 -23.74
CA ASP A 51 -8.81 -5.47 -23.13
C ASP A 51 -9.46 -5.37 -21.75
N SER A 52 -10.69 -5.88 -21.61
CA SER A 52 -11.38 -5.93 -20.31
C SER A 52 -10.65 -6.81 -19.30
N GLY A 53 -10.10 -7.94 -19.73
CA GLY A 53 -9.33 -8.83 -18.85
C GLY A 53 -8.02 -8.17 -18.39
N ASP A 54 -7.31 -7.52 -19.31
CA ASP A 54 -6.07 -6.81 -19.00
C ASP A 54 -6.31 -5.63 -18.05
N LEU A 55 -7.40 -4.89 -18.26
CA LEU A 55 -7.79 -3.81 -17.35
C LEU A 55 -8.14 -4.35 -15.95
N GLU A 56 -8.85 -5.48 -15.86
CA GLU A 56 -9.16 -6.10 -14.57
C GLU A 56 -7.89 -6.51 -13.81
N LEU A 57 -6.89 -7.04 -14.50
CA LEU A 57 -5.59 -7.38 -13.89
C LEU A 57 -4.85 -6.14 -13.40
N GLN A 58 -4.83 -5.06 -14.19
CA GLN A 58 -4.20 -3.79 -13.79
C GLN A 58 -4.90 -3.19 -12.56
N VAL A 59 -6.23 -3.19 -12.52
CA VAL A 59 -7.00 -2.70 -11.37
C VAL A 59 -6.67 -3.51 -10.11
N LYS A 60 -6.60 -4.84 -10.21
CA LYS A 60 -6.20 -5.70 -9.08
C LYS A 60 -4.78 -5.42 -8.61
N ALA A 61 -3.84 -5.23 -9.53
CA ALA A 61 -2.46 -4.91 -9.19
C ALA A 61 -2.34 -3.57 -8.44
N VAL A 62 -2.98 -2.52 -8.97
CA VAL A 62 -2.99 -1.19 -8.33
C VAL A 62 -3.68 -1.24 -6.96
N SER A 63 -4.79 -1.98 -6.83
CA SER A 63 -5.47 -2.14 -5.54
C SER A 63 -4.57 -2.80 -4.49
N ALA A 64 -3.82 -3.84 -4.87
CA ALA A 64 -2.89 -4.51 -3.96
C ALA A 64 -1.72 -3.58 -3.54
N GLU A 65 -1.24 -2.75 -4.47
CA GLU A 65 -0.21 -1.75 -4.16
C GLU A 65 -0.72 -0.68 -3.20
N LEU A 66 -1.94 -0.17 -3.40
CA LEU A 66 -2.59 0.76 -2.49
C LEU A 66 -2.73 0.17 -1.08
N ASP A 67 -3.23 -1.07 -0.96
CA ASP A 67 -3.35 -1.74 0.33
C ASP A 67 -2.00 -1.86 1.05
N ASN A 68 -0.94 -2.15 0.31
CA ASN A 68 0.41 -2.22 0.85
C ASN A 68 0.93 -0.85 1.31
N LEU A 69 0.70 0.21 0.53
CA LEU A 69 1.06 1.58 0.90
C LEU A 69 0.29 2.05 2.14
N ASP A 70 -0.99 1.72 2.26
CA ASP A 70 -1.79 2.06 3.44
C ASP A 70 -1.27 1.38 4.71
N ARG A 71 -0.86 0.10 4.61
CA ARG A 71 -0.20 -0.61 5.73
C ARG A 71 1.12 0.04 6.11
N GLN A 72 1.94 0.42 5.13
CA GLN A 72 3.20 1.13 5.39
C GLN A 72 2.95 2.48 6.06
N ARG A 73 1.98 3.25 5.57
CA ARG A 73 1.57 4.53 6.14
C ARG A 73 1.15 4.39 7.60
N ALA A 74 0.34 3.39 7.92
CA ALA A 74 -0.07 3.11 9.30
C ALA A 74 1.13 2.79 10.21
N SER A 75 2.06 1.94 9.74
CA SER A 75 3.28 1.61 10.48
C SER A 75 4.19 2.82 10.71
N ILE A 76 4.31 3.71 9.71
CA ILE A 76 5.12 4.93 9.83
C ILE A 76 4.52 5.89 10.86
N GLU A 77 3.19 6.06 10.88
CA GLU A 77 2.54 6.97 11.83
C GLU A 77 2.68 6.45 13.28
N GLU A 78 2.54 5.14 13.51
CA GLU A 78 2.79 4.54 14.82
C GLU A 78 4.23 4.79 15.30
N ARG A 79 5.22 4.58 14.42
CA ARG A 79 6.63 4.83 14.73
C ARG A 79 6.89 6.31 15.03
N LYS A 80 6.25 7.22 14.29
CA LYS A 80 6.37 8.66 14.49
C LYS A 80 5.85 9.09 15.86
N ASP A 81 4.73 8.55 16.31
CA ASP A 81 4.20 8.86 17.64
C ASP A 81 5.06 8.27 18.76
N ALA A 82 5.61 7.06 18.57
CA ALA A 82 6.58 6.48 19.49
C ALA A 82 7.85 7.34 19.62
N VAL A 83 8.35 7.88 18.51
CA VAL A 83 9.50 8.81 18.50
C VAL A 83 9.17 10.10 19.24
N LYS A 84 8.04 10.75 18.97
CA LYS A 84 7.61 11.97 19.68
C LYS A 84 7.51 11.75 21.19
N LYS A 85 6.99 10.60 21.61
CA LYS A 85 6.91 10.25 23.04
C LYS A 85 8.31 10.12 23.65
N LYS A 86 9.22 9.39 22.99
CA LYS A 86 10.61 9.25 23.44
C LYS A 86 11.34 10.58 23.51
N GLU A 87 11.14 11.47 22.54
CA GLU A 87 11.73 12.81 22.53
C GLU A 87 11.24 13.65 23.73
N LYS A 88 9.93 13.65 23.99
CA LYS A 88 9.37 14.32 25.16
C LYS A 88 9.95 13.78 26.47
N ASP A 89 10.08 12.46 26.59
CA ASP A 89 10.62 11.84 27.80
C ASP A 89 12.13 12.08 27.94
N MET A 90 12.88 12.14 26.84
CA MET A 90 14.29 12.53 26.82
C MET A 90 14.48 13.98 27.27
N LEU A 91 13.65 14.92 26.80
CA LEU A 91 13.69 16.32 27.24
C LEU A 91 13.42 16.45 28.74
N LYS A 92 12.46 15.71 29.28
CA LYS A 92 12.22 15.66 30.73
C LYS A 92 13.43 15.10 31.49
N ALA A 93 14.01 14.00 31.01
CA ALA A 93 15.18 13.38 31.64
C ALA A 93 16.38 14.35 31.63
N GLN A 94 16.63 15.03 30.51
CA GLN A 94 17.67 16.05 30.41
C GLN A 94 17.42 17.24 31.34
N SER A 95 16.18 17.72 31.45
CA SER A 95 15.83 18.80 32.37
C SER A 95 16.05 18.40 33.83
N MET A 96 15.66 17.19 34.22
CA MET A 96 15.91 16.66 35.57
C MET A 96 17.40 16.51 35.84
N LEU A 97 18.16 15.95 34.89
CA LEU A 97 19.61 15.82 35.00
C LEU A 97 20.27 17.19 35.17
N SER A 98 19.90 18.18 34.35
CA SER A 98 20.44 19.54 34.46
C SER A 98 20.11 20.18 35.80
N MET A 99 18.91 19.95 36.34
CA MET A 99 18.53 20.42 37.68
C MET A 99 19.44 19.80 38.75
N CYS A 100 19.59 18.48 38.74
CA CYS A 100 20.45 17.77 39.69
C CYS A 100 21.89 18.26 39.62
N VAL A 101 22.48 18.32 38.41
CA VAL A 101 23.85 18.81 38.19
C VAL A 101 24.02 20.24 38.72
N SER A 102 23.01 21.09 38.62
CA SER A 102 23.10 22.49 39.09
C SER A 102 23.14 22.61 40.62
N VAL A 103 22.58 21.63 41.33
CA VAL A 103 22.56 21.59 42.80
C VAL A 103 23.79 20.85 43.33
N THR A 104 24.18 19.76 42.67
CA THR A 104 25.19 18.84 43.16
C THR A 104 26.56 19.06 42.53
N ASN A 105 26.64 19.77 41.41
CA ASN A 105 27.85 19.83 40.59
C ASN A 105 28.37 18.44 40.18
N ILE A 106 27.53 17.39 40.19
CA ILE A 106 27.88 16.03 39.77
C ILE A 106 27.31 15.76 38.39
N MET A 107 28.16 15.33 37.46
CA MET A 107 27.78 14.77 36.17
C MET A 107 28.01 13.26 36.17
N PRO A 108 26.95 12.43 36.19
CA PRO A 108 27.08 10.98 36.08
C PRO A 108 27.66 10.55 34.73
N ASP A 109 28.43 9.46 34.74
CA ASP A 109 28.84 8.75 33.53
C ASP A 109 27.87 7.59 33.29
N PHE A 110 27.43 7.41 32.04
CA PHE A 110 26.44 6.40 31.66
C PHE A 110 27.01 5.29 30.78
N GLU A 111 28.30 5.36 30.42
CA GLU A 111 28.93 4.37 29.55
C GLU A 111 29.13 3.01 30.26
N ASP A 112 29.55 3.04 31.53
CA ASP A 112 29.75 1.85 32.35
C ASP A 112 28.55 1.62 33.29
N GLN A 113 27.78 0.56 33.06
CA GLN A 113 26.61 0.20 33.87
C GLN A 113 26.94 -0.70 35.07
N GLU A 114 28.17 -1.23 35.13
CA GLU A 114 28.64 -2.10 36.22
C GLU A 114 29.04 -1.30 37.46
N LYS A 115 29.41 -0.02 37.27
CA LYS A 115 29.90 0.87 38.32
C LYS A 115 29.13 2.17 38.37
N ILE A 116 29.18 2.84 39.52
CA ILE A 116 28.65 4.20 39.69
C ILE A 116 29.83 5.14 39.53
N SER A 117 29.93 5.81 38.39
CA SER A 117 31.02 6.71 38.09
C SER A 117 30.51 8.05 37.55
N GLY A 118 31.38 9.05 37.57
CA GLY A 118 31.03 10.39 37.11
C GLY A 118 32.12 11.41 37.40
N TYR A 119 31.77 12.67 37.19
CA TYR A 119 32.67 13.81 37.32
C TYR A 119 32.05 14.88 38.19
N ILE A 120 32.84 15.51 39.06
CA ILE A 120 32.51 16.80 39.65
C ILE A 120 32.77 17.87 38.60
N VAL A 121 31.85 18.82 38.42
CA VAL A 121 31.93 19.88 37.41
C VAL A 121 31.92 21.27 38.04
N ASP A 122 32.61 22.23 37.44
CA ASP A 122 32.54 23.63 37.89
C ASP A 122 31.26 24.35 37.36
N LYS A 123 31.10 25.64 37.71
CA LYS A 123 30.00 26.49 37.20
C LYS A 123 29.95 26.61 35.66
N ASN A 124 31.09 26.41 34.99
CA ASN A 124 31.23 26.38 33.54
C ASN A 124 31.12 24.96 32.95
N ARG A 125 30.67 23.98 33.76
CA ARG A 125 30.55 22.55 33.41
C ARG A 125 31.87 21.88 33.02
N LYS A 126 33.01 22.43 33.47
CA LYS A 126 34.32 21.81 33.27
C LYS A 126 34.50 20.67 34.26
N LYS A 127 34.95 19.51 33.78
CA LYS A 127 35.27 18.34 34.62
C LYS A 127 36.46 18.69 35.53
N LEU A 128 36.26 18.56 36.84
CA LEU A 128 37.26 18.83 37.88
C LEU A 128 37.85 17.50 38.38
N ASP A 129 37.02 16.67 39.01
CA ASP A 129 37.43 15.41 39.61
C ASP A 129 36.58 14.25 39.09
N LYS A 130 37.18 13.07 38.93
CA LYS A 130 36.47 11.84 38.57
C LYS A 130 36.27 10.98 39.81
N PHE A 131 35.09 10.41 39.98
CA PHE A 131 34.80 9.41 41.01
C PHE A 131 34.30 8.10 40.39
N GLU A 132 34.50 7.00 41.12
CA GLU A 132 34.09 5.66 40.72
C GLU A 132 33.81 4.83 41.98
N PHE A 133 32.66 4.18 42.02
CA PHE A 133 32.22 3.32 43.11
C PHE A 133 31.66 2.01 42.56
N GLU A 134 31.92 0.92 43.27
CA GLU A 134 31.31 -0.37 42.96
C GLU A 134 29.83 -0.38 43.37
N LYS A 135 28.99 -1.02 42.55
CA LYS A 135 27.54 -1.12 42.78
C LYS A 135 27.17 -1.99 43.98
N THR A 136 28.13 -2.76 44.50
CA THR A 136 28.02 -3.58 45.71
C THR A 136 28.05 -2.75 47.00
N MET A 137 28.52 -1.50 46.93
CA MET A 137 28.55 -0.59 48.07
C MET A 137 27.14 -0.07 48.41
N SER A 138 26.88 0.16 49.70
CA SER A 138 25.57 0.62 50.17
C SER A 138 25.23 2.01 49.58
N PRO A 139 24.00 2.25 49.09
CA PRO A 139 23.60 3.56 48.57
C PRO A 139 23.80 4.71 49.56
N VAL A 140 23.64 4.46 50.87
CA VAL A 140 23.84 5.47 51.92
C VAL A 140 25.32 5.85 52.03
N GLU A 141 26.22 4.86 52.01
CA GLU A 141 27.66 5.09 52.08
C GLU A 141 28.19 5.84 50.85
N ILE A 142 27.67 5.50 49.66
CA ILE A 142 28.00 6.22 48.42
C ILE A 142 27.50 7.66 48.50
N GLY A 143 26.25 7.87 48.94
CA GLY A 143 25.67 9.20 49.12
C GLY A 143 26.48 10.08 50.08
N ASP A 144 26.85 9.54 51.25
CA ASP A 144 27.66 10.25 52.24
C ASP A 144 29.05 10.61 51.70
N LYS A 145 29.67 9.72 50.91
CA LYS A 145 30.95 10.00 50.26
C LYS A 145 30.82 11.09 49.19
N LEU A 146 29.78 11.05 48.35
CA LEU A 146 29.53 12.05 47.33
C LEU A 146 29.25 13.43 47.93
N TRP A 147 28.45 13.51 49.00
CA TRP A 147 28.17 14.77 49.71
C TRP A 147 29.39 15.39 50.39
N LYS A 148 30.42 14.60 50.71
CA LYS A 148 31.70 15.14 51.22
C LYS A 148 32.59 15.71 50.11
N MET A 149 32.30 15.42 48.85
CA MET A 149 33.08 15.88 47.69
C MET A 149 32.58 17.20 47.08
N ILE A 150 31.39 17.67 47.50
CA ILE A 150 30.70 18.86 46.98
C ILE A 150 30.74 19.96 48.03
#